data_AF-A0A6G7Z968-F1
#
_entry.id   AF-A0A6G7Z968-F1
#
_cell.length_a   1.000
_cell.length_b   1.000
_cell.length_c   1.000
_cell.angle_alpha   90.00
_cell.angle_beta   90.00
_cell.angle_gamma   90.00
#
_symmetry.space_group_name_H-M   'P 1'
#
loop_
_entity.id
_entity.type
_entity.pdbx_description
1 polymer ?
#
loop_
_entity_poly.entity_id
_entity_poly.type
_entity_poly.pdbx_seq_one_letter_code
_entity_poly.pdbx_strand_id
1 'polypeptide(L)' 'MSKGLTRIFQELMYDEVRKVGSANQLSTMIDISRQSIVRLTKGEGGISLKTADQVASQLGYTIEEVFEKYKCE' A
#
# COMPACT_ATOMS: atom_id res chain seq x y z
N MET A 1 10.39 -3.39 13.98
CA MET A 1 9.62 -4.15 12.97
C MET A 1 8.75 -3.30 12.04
N SER A 2 8.25 -2.11 12.42
CA SER A 2 7.33 -1.29 11.58
C SER A 2 7.94 -0.64 10.31
N LYS A 3 9.25 -0.36 10.27
CA LYS A 3 9.89 0.32 9.12
C LYS A 3 9.87 -0.52 7.82
N GLY A 4 10.05 -1.83 7.91
CA GLY A 4 10.06 -2.72 6.74
C GLY A 4 8.70 -2.85 6.07
N LEU A 5 7.64 -3.05 6.88
CA LEU A 5 6.26 -3.11 6.38
C LEU A 5 5.84 -1.80 5.71
N THR A 6 6.16 -0.67 6.33
CA THR A 6 5.83 0.66 5.78
C THR A 6 6.49 0.89 4.43
N ARG A 7 7.76 0.48 4.28
CA ARG A 7 8.49 0.61 3.00
C ARG A 7 7.89 -0.25 1.89
N ILE A 8 7.54 -1.51 2.19
CA ILE A 8 6.91 -2.41 1.21
C ILE A 8 5.56 -1.84 0.74
N PHE A 9 4.74 -1.36 1.68
CA PHE A 9 3.45 -0.78 1.32
C PHE A 9 3.58 0.60 0.66
N GLN A 10 4.67 1.33 0.90
CA GLN A 10 4.98 2.54 0.15
C GLN A 10 5.23 2.21 -1.33
N GLU A 11 6.05 1.20 -1.61
CA GLU A 11 6.35 0.78 -2.99
C GLU A 11 5.10 0.20 -3.68
N LEU A 12 4.33 -0.65 -2.99
CA LEU A 12 3.05 -1.16 -3.49
C LEU A 12 2.08 -0.02 -3.82
N MET A 13 1.88 0.94 -2.91
CA MET A 13 0.97 2.05 -3.17
C MET A 13 1.45 2.94 -4.30
N TYR A 14 2.77 3.13 -4.43
CA TYR A 14 3.33 3.90 -5.53
C TYR A 14 3.01 3.26 -6.87
N ASP A 15 3.22 1.95 -6.99
CA ASP A 15 2.93 1.20 -8.22
C ASP A 15 1.43 1.18 -8.56
N GLU A 16 0.56 0.92 -7.57
CA GLU A 16 -0.88 0.91 -7.80
C GLU A 16 -1.42 2.29 -8.17
N VAL A 17 -0.92 3.36 -7.55
CA VAL A 17 -1.24 4.74 -7.97
C VAL A 17 -0.78 5.00 -9.40
N ARG A 18 0.40 4.50 -9.79
CA ARG A 18 0.92 4.67 -11.16
C ARG A 18 0.09 3.91 -12.20
N LYS A 19 -0.39 2.72 -11.86
CA LYS A 19 -1.27 1.90 -12.72
C LYS A 19 -2.63 2.54 -12.92
N VAL A 20 -3.24 3.03 -11.84
CA VAL A 20 -4.57 3.65 -11.87
C VAL A 20 -4.50 5.08 -12.42
N GLY A 21 -3.38 5.77 -12.23
CA GLY A 21 -3.11 7.12 -12.72
C GLY A 21 -3.26 8.22 -11.67
N SER A 22 -3.98 7.98 -10.57
CA SER A 22 -4.08 8.93 -9.46
C SER A 22 -4.45 8.29 -8.13
N ALA A 23 -4.00 8.90 -7.03
CA ALA A 23 -4.40 8.50 -5.67
C ALA A 23 -5.90 8.65 -5.42
N ASN A 24 -6.58 9.57 -6.13
CA ASN A 24 -8.01 9.80 -5.98
C ASN A 24 -8.84 8.66 -6.57
N GLN A 25 -8.47 8.20 -7.77
CA GLN A 25 -9.10 7.04 -8.39
C GLN A 25 -8.81 5.78 -7.58
N LEU A 26 -7.58 5.59 -7.10
CA LEU A 26 -7.26 4.46 -6.24
C LEU A 26 -8.12 4.47 -4.96
N SER A 27 -8.26 5.60 -4.27
CA SER A 27 -9.16 5.71 -3.10
C SER A 27 -10.65 5.49 -3.39
N THR A 28 -11.04 5.48 -4.66
CA THR A 28 -12.43 5.13 -5.06
C THR A 28 -12.56 3.62 -5.30
N MET A 29 -11.46 2.96 -5.67
CA MET A 29 -11.39 1.52 -5.91
C MET A 29 -11.18 0.72 -4.62
N ILE A 30 -10.44 1.30 -3.67
CA ILE A 30 -10.13 0.71 -2.36
C ILE A 30 -10.67 1.61 -1.25
N ASP A 31 -11.18 1.03 -0.16
CA ASP A 31 -11.76 1.73 0.99
C ASP A 31 -10.68 2.33 1.90
N ILE A 32 -9.83 3.17 1.31
CA ILE A 32 -8.74 3.89 1.93
C ILE A 32 -8.80 5.34 1.46
N SER A 33 -8.69 6.28 2.41
CA SER A 33 -8.71 7.69 2.07
C SER A 33 -7.55 8.10 1.14
N ARG A 34 -7.81 9.05 0.23
CA ARG A 34 -6.77 9.67 -0.61
C ARG A 34 -5.57 10.17 0.20
N GLN A 35 -5.82 10.77 1.37
CA GLN A 35 -4.75 11.26 2.24
C GLN A 35 -3.87 10.13 2.77
N SER A 36 -4.46 8.99 3.13
CA SER A 36 -3.71 7.82 3.58
C SER A 36 -2.82 7.27 2.45
N ILE A 37 -3.33 7.18 1.22
CA ILE A 37 -2.54 6.76 0.05
C ILE A 37 -1.37 7.71 -0.19
N VAL A 38 -1.62 9.03 -0.16
CA VAL A 38 -0.57 10.04 -0.35
C VAL A 38 0.49 9.98 0.76
N ARG A 39 0.08 9.74 2.01
CA ARG A 39 1.02 9.57 3.13
C ARG A 39 1.88 8.32 2.96
N LEU A 40 1.26 7.18 2.63
CA LEU A 40 1.96 5.93 2.39
C LEU A 40 2.96 6.03 1.24
N THR A 41 2.56 6.62 0.10
CA THR A 41 3.47 6.81 -1.05
C THR A 41 4.67 7.72 -0.73
N LYS A 42 4.51 8.68 0.18
CA LYS A 42 5.60 9.54 0.66
C LYS A 42 6.44 8.90 1.79
N GLY A 43 6.06 7.74 2.29
CA GLY A 43 6.66 7.13 3.48
C GLY A 43 6.38 7.94 4.76
N GLU A 44 5.33 8.78 4.74
CA GLU A 44 4.91 9.58 5.87
C GLU A 44 3.95 8.77 6.75
N GLY A 45 4.34 8.53 8.01
CA GLY A 45 3.56 7.74 8.95
C GLY A 45 3.83 6.23 8.84
N GLY A 46 3.30 5.48 9.79
CA GLY A 46 3.41 4.01 9.82
C GLY A 46 2.09 3.36 9.45
N ILE A 47 2.16 2.20 8.80
CA ILE A 47 0.99 1.35 8.56
C ILE A 47 0.94 0.23 9.61
N SER A 48 -0.27 -0.08 10.08
CA SER A 48 -0.48 -1.26 10.93
C SER A 48 -0.60 -2.52 10.08
N LEU A 49 -0.27 -3.69 10.63
CA LEU A 49 -0.42 -4.96 9.92
C LEU A 49 -1.88 -5.20 9.49
N LYS A 50 -2.85 -4.83 10.32
CA LYS A 50 -4.28 -4.94 10.01
C LYS A 50 -4.67 -4.08 8.81
N THR A 51 -4.20 -2.84 8.75
CA THR A 51 -4.47 -1.94 7.62
C THR A 51 -3.76 -2.43 6.36
N ALA A 52 -2.53 -2.91 6.48
CA ALA A 52 -1.78 -3.50 5.37
C ALA A 52 -2.51 -4.71 4.77
N ASP A 53 -3.01 -5.60 5.62
CA ASP A 53 -3.77 -6.78 5.21
C ASP A 53 -5.08 -6.41 4.47
N GLN A 54 -5.82 -5.44 5.01
CA GLN A 54 -7.02 -4.91 4.35
C GLN A 54 -6.72 -4.29 2.98
N VAL A 55 -5.65 -3.50 2.87
CA VAL A 55 -5.22 -2.87 1.61
C VAL A 55 -4.84 -3.93 0.59
N ALA A 56 -4.01 -4.90 0.98
CA ALA A 56 -3.59 -5.99 0.09
C ALA A 56 -4.81 -6.76 -0.43
N SER A 57 -5.72 -7.14 0.46
CA SER A 57 -6.95 -7.87 0.12
C SER A 57 -7.84 -7.09 -0.86
N GLN A 58 -8.03 -5.79 -0.65
CA GLN A 58 -8.83 -4.95 -1.55
C GLN A 58 -8.19 -4.76 -2.92
N LEU A 59 -6.87 -4.87 -3.01
CA LEU A 59 -6.12 -4.86 -4.26
C LEU A 59 -6.04 -6.25 -4.93
N GLY A 60 -6.65 -7.27 -4.31
CA GLY A 60 -6.66 -8.63 -4.82
C GLY A 60 -5.37 -9.42 -4.55
N TYR A 61 -4.58 -9.01 -3.57
CA TYR A 61 -3.37 -9.72 -3.12
C TYR A 61 -3.54 -10.24 -1.69
N THR A 62 -2.84 -11.31 -1.36
CA THR A 62 -2.53 -11.66 0.03
C THR A 62 -1.36 -10.84 0.54
N ILE A 63 -1.27 -10.66 1.85
CA ILE A 63 -0.13 -9.94 2.43
C ILE A 63 1.20 -10.67 2.18
N GLU A 64 1.16 -12.00 2.09
CA GLU A 64 2.31 -12.85 1.77
C GLU A 64 2.80 -12.61 0.34
N GLU A 65 1.90 -12.57 -0.66
CA GLU A 65 2.26 -12.21 -2.04
C GLU A 65 2.86 -10.81 -2.14
N VAL A 66 2.34 -9.84 -1.36
CA VAL A 66 2.93 -8.50 -1.29
C VAL A 66 4.33 -8.58 -0.69
N PHE A 67 4.54 -9.35 0.38
CA PHE A 67 5.86 -9.53 0.94
C PHE A 67 6.83 -10.21 -0.03
N GLU A 68 6.43 -11.26 -0.73
CA GLU A 68 7.28 -11.95 -1.71
C GLU A 68 7.63 -11.05 -2.90
N LYS A 69 6.66 -10.28 -3.40
CA LYS A 69 6.84 -9.41 -4.55
C LYS A 69 7.79 -8.23 -4.29
N TYR A 70 7.74 -7.67 -3.08
CA TYR A 70 8.52 -6.47 -2.71
C TYR A 70 9.66 -6.76 -1.71
N LYS A 71 9.84 -8.00 -1.27
CA LYS A 71 11.09 -8.49 -0.67
C LYS A 71 11.87 -9.27 -1.71
N CYS A 72 12.69 -8.57 -2.48
CA CYS A 72 13.95 -9.14 -2.92
C CYS A 72 15.06 -8.25 -2.36
N GLU A 73 15.93 -8.89 -1.58
CA GLU A 73 17.18 -8.40 -0.93
C GLU A 73 17.07 -7.80 0.48
#